data_AF-A0A351AUP6-F1
#
_entry.id   AF-A0A351AUP6-F1
#
_cell.length_a   1.000
_cell.length_b   1.000
_cell.length_c   1.000
_cell.angle_alpha   90.00
_cell.angle_beta   90.00
_cell.angle_gamma   90.00
#
_symmetry.space_group_name_H-M   'P 1'
#
loop_
_entity.id
_entity.type
_entity.pdbx_description
1 polymer ?
#
loop_
_entity_poly.entity_id
_entity_poly.type
_entity_poly.pdbx_seq_one_letter_code
_entity_poly.pdbx_strand_id
1 'polypeptide(L)'
;MLHPLGKLAKKCPEYGHPEKFAFDPDKSNFVSCSVTVRDYPQFFDYLAEKAGNLTGKGGCSTFVDAPWFMNYNVPLQPVAPDRPENVQFMWFYGLHANNCGTYVKKPMTKCSGEEVMREFLYYCGLEDKIDEIMPHITAIPVVMPYITSQFMPRKLKDRPEVIPAGNKNLAFIGQFVELEGDVVFTVETSVRTAMIAVYRMLHLDRPITPLFQGQYDIRMVNVALKTLLGKDKIEVSDLPKVNPLKLPQTMHEIVNAINQIPPVPEYYSERKENN
;
A
#
# COMPACT_ATOMS: atom_id res chain seq x y z
N MET A 1 9.62 -13.71 8.91
CA MET A 1 8.17 -13.99 8.89
C MET A 1 7.82 -15.27 8.10
N LEU A 2 8.46 -15.58 6.97
CA LEU A 2 8.06 -16.71 6.09
C LEU A 2 8.63 -18.11 6.45
N HIS A 3 9.65 -18.21 7.31
CA HIS A 3 10.26 -19.49 7.68
C HIS A 3 9.31 -20.48 8.40
N PRO A 4 8.45 -20.06 9.35
CA PRO A 4 7.43 -20.94 9.94
C PRO A 4 6.40 -21.43 8.91
N LEU A 5 5.93 -20.56 8.01
CA LEU A 5 5.02 -20.93 6.91
C LEU A 5 5.66 -22.00 6.01
N GLY A 6 6.95 -21.89 5.70
CA GLY A 6 7.66 -22.91 4.92
C GLY A 6 7.71 -24.30 5.58
N LYS A 7 7.71 -24.37 6.91
CA LYS A 7 7.62 -25.65 7.63
C LYS A 7 6.20 -26.24 7.60
N LEU A 8 5.19 -25.38 7.65
CA LEU A 8 3.78 -25.77 7.57
C LEU A 8 3.39 -26.22 6.16
N ALA A 9 3.79 -25.49 5.12
CA ALA A 9 3.53 -25.82 3.72
C ALA A 9 4.03 -27.23 3.33
N LYS A 10 5.14 -27.68 3.93
CA LYS A 10 5.65 -29.06 3.74
C LYS A 10 4.76 -30.16 4.33
N LYS A 11 3.84 -29.81 5.24
CA LYS A 11 2.92 -30.75 5.89
C LYS A 11 1.60 -30.89 5.13
N CYS A 12 1.14 -29.83 4.48
CA CYS A 12 -0.10 -29.83 3.72
C CYS A 12 -0.01 -28.81 2.57
N PRO A 13 -0.30 -29.20 1.32
CA PRO A 13 -0.27 -28.29 0.17
C PRO A 13 -1.30 -27.15 0.25
N GLU A 14 -2.38 -27.35 1.01
CA GLU A 14 -3.40 -26.32 1.28
C GLU A 14 -2.86 -25.15 2.12
N TYR A 15 -1.68 -25.29 2.74
CA TYR A 15 -1.07 -24.26 3.58
C TYR A 15 -0.26 -23.22 2.77
N GLY A 16 -0.35 -23.27 1.44
CA GLY A 16 0.22 -22.30 0.51
C GLY A 16 1.69 -22.57 0.14
N HIS A 17 2.23 -21.64 -0.64
CA HIS A 17 3.55 -21.72 -1.29
C HIS A 17 4.41 -20.49 -0.92
N PRO A 18 4.93 -20.43 0.32
CA PRO A 18 5.59 -19.23 0.85
C PRO A 18 6.86 -18.82 0.07
N GLU A 19 7.49 -19.75 -0.64
CA GLU A 19 8.63 -19.47 -1.51
C GLU A 19 8.28 -18.49 -2.64
N LYS A 20 7.01 -18.41 -3.07
CA LYS A 20 6.54 -17.46 -4.09
C LYS A 20 6.65 -16.00 -3.65
N PHE A 21 6.72 -15.75 -2.34
CA PHE A 21 6.81 -14.41 -1.77
C PHE A 21 8.23 -14.05 -1.29
N ALA A 22 9.17 -15.00 -1.27
CA ALA A 22 10.52 -14.79 -0.75
C ALA A 22 11.66 -15.19 -1.69
N PHE A 23 11.37 -15.61 -2.92
CA PHE A 23 12.38 -16.17 -3.82
C PHE A 23 13.43 -15.15 -4.30
N ASP A 24 13.10 -13.86 -4.32
CA ASP A 24 13.98 -12.82 -4.85
C ASP A 24 13.86 -11.52 -4.03
N PRO A 25 14.67 -11.37 -2.97
CA PRO A 25 14.69 -10.17 -2.13
C PRO A 25 15.00 -8.89 -2.91
N ASP A 26 15.71 -8.96 -4.03
CA ASP A 26 16.03 -7.79 -4.85
C ASP A 26 14.80 -7.21 -5.55
N LYS A 27 13.77 -8.05 -5.78
CA LYS A 27 12.48 -7.64 -6.35
C LYS A 27 11.42 -7.29 -5.31
N SER A 28 11.67 -7.61 -4.04
CA SER A 28 10.71 -7.39 -2.95
C SER A 28 11.19 -6.43 -1.85
N ASN A 29 12.28 -5.70 -2.11
CA ASN A 29 12.84 -4.74 -1.16
C ASN A 29 12.58 -3.29 -1.55
N PHE A 30 12.65 -2.43 -0.53
CA PHE A 30 13.06 -1.05 -0.66
C PHE A 30 13.78 -0.64 0.62
N VAL A 31 14.42 0.53 0.61
CA VAL A 31 15.05 1.10 1.81
C VAL A 31 14.18 2.20 2.35
N SER A 32 13.86 2.11 3.64
CA SER A 32 13.20 3.18 4.39
C SER A 32 14.22 3.90 5.27
N CYS A 33 14.02 5.18 5.53
CA CYS A 33 14.81 5.95 6.46
C CYS A 33 13.88 6.69 7.42
N SER A 34 14.16 6.56 8.72
CA SER A 34 13.56 7.39 9.76
C SER A 34 14.46 8.60 9.97
N VAL A 35 13.91 9.79 9.75
CA VAL A 35 14.66 11.05 9.84
C VAL A 35 14.09 11.87 10.98
N THR A 36 14.93 12.25 11.94
CA THR A 36 14.58 13.23 12.97
C THR A 36 15.43 14.48 12.79
N VAL A 37 14.79 15.64 12.86
CA VAL A 37 15.42 16.95 12.75
C VAL A 37 15.25 17.66 14.08
N ARG A 38 16.35 18.15 14.65
CA ARG A 38 16.38 18.80 15.96
C ARG A 38 16.79 20.26 15.82
N ASP A 39 16.09 21.16 16.52
CA ASP A 39 16.42 22.58 16.62
C ASP A 39 16.52 23.30 15.25
N TYR A 40 15.82 22.79 14.21
CA TYR A 40 15.86 23.35 12.86
C TYR A 40 14.49 23.23 12.15
N PRO A 41 13.44 23.90 12.67
CA PRO A 41 12.07 23.77 12.16
C PRO A 41 11.88 24.29 10.73
N GLN A 42 12.68 25.28 10.32
CA GLN A 42 12.60 25.90 9.00
C GLN A 42 12.83 24.92 7.83
N PHE A 43 13.44 23.77 8.10
CA PHE A 43 13.59 22.73 7.08
C PHE A 43 12.25 22.13 6.66
N PHE A 44 11.33 21.89 7.60
CA PHE A 44 10.01 21.36 7.25
C PHE A 44 9.10 22.42 6.65
N ASP A 45 9.26 23.69 7.03
CA ASP A 45 8.58 24.81 6.36
C ASP A 45 9.00 24.90 4.89
N TYR A 46 10.31 24.81 4.62
CA TYR A 46 10.83 24.77 3.26
C TYR A 46 10.26 23.60 2.44
N LEU A 47 10.23 22.38 3.01
CA LEU A 47 9.69 21.21 2.32
C LEU A 47 8.18 21.36 2.04
N ALA A 48 7.43 21.93 2.98
CA ALA A 48 6.00 22.15 2.83
C ALA A 48 5.69 23.18 1.74
N GLU A 49 6.43 24.29 1.71
CA GLU A 49 6.31 25.32 0.67
C GLU A 49 6.66 24.75 -0.71
N LYS A 50 7.81 24.07 -0.80
CA LYS A 50 8.32 23.55 -2.07
C LYS A 50 7.42 22.48 -2.70
N ALA A 51 6.84 21.61 -1.88
CA ALA A 51 5.97 20.54 -2.36
C ALA A 51 4.49 20.95 -2.46
N GLY A 52 4.11 22.11 -1.92
CA GLY A 52 2.69 22.46 -1.72
C GLY A 52 1.97 21.46 -0.79
N ASN A 53 2.72 20.75 0.05
CA ASN A 53 2.23 19.66 0.89
C ASN A 53 2.51 19.99 2.36
N LEU A 54 1.48 20.52 3.04
CA LEU A 54 1.61 20.94 4.43
C LEU A 54 1.88 19.76 5.37
N THR A 55 2.81 19.96 6.30
CA THR A 55 3.14 19.02 7.37
C THR A 55 1.89 18.47 8.05
N GLY A 56 1.80 17.15 8.11
CA GLY A 56 0.71 16.41 8.74
C GLY A 56 -0.64 16.46 8.04
N LYS A 57 -0.74 17.09 6.86
CA LYS A 57 -2.01 17.20 6.11
C LYS A 57 -2.05 16.36 4.85
N GLY A 58 -0.91 16.10 4.20
CA GLY A 58 -0.86 15.27 3.01
C GLY A 58 -0.15 13.93 3.19
N GLY A 59 -0.12 13.16 2.10
CA GLY A 59 0.64 11.92 2.01
C GLY A 59 2.08 12.16 1.58
N CYS A 60 2.65 11.19 0.88
CA CYS A 60 4.02 11.28 0.40
C CYS A 60 4.16 12.33 -0.72
N SER A 61 5.29 13.02 -0.74
CA SER A 61 5.82 13.78 -1.87
C SER A 61 6.92 12.95 -2.55
N THR A 62 6.96 12.97 -3.89
CA THR A 62 7.79 12.06 -4.70
C THR A 62 8.74 12.83 -5.61
N PHE A 63 10.02 12.46 -5.60
CA PHE A 63 10.99 12.87 -6.62
C PHE A 63 11.00 11.80 -7.72
N VAL A 64 10.19 11.99 -8.76
CA VAL A 64 9.95 11.01 -9.82
C VAL A 64 11.17 10.75 -10.71
N ASP A 65 12.04 11.75 -10.87
CA ASP A 65 13.25 11.67 -11.69
C ASP A 65 14.48 11.18 -10.90
N ALA A 66 14.33 10.93 -9.59
CA ALA A 66 15.42 10.38 -8.80
C ALA A 66 15.68 8.91 -9.18
N PRO A 67 16.93 8.47 -9.39
CA PRO A 67 17.23 7.07 -9.66
C PRO A 67 16.67 6.10 -8.62
N TRP A 68 16.57 6.53 -7.36
CA TRP A 68 15.98 5.77 -6.26
C TRP A 68 14.45 5.81 -6.21
N PHE A 69 13.80 6.63 -7.04
CA PHE A 69 12.37 6.94 -6.99
C PHE A 69 11.95 7.28 -5.55
N MET A 70 12.45 8.43 -5.10
CA MET A 70 12.45 8.81 -3.69
C MET A 70 11.09 9.39 -3.28
N ASN A 71 10.66 9.03 -2.08
CA ASN A 71 9.42 9.47 -1.48
C ASN A 71 9.69 9.90 -0.04
N TYR A 72 9.03 10.97 0.39
CA TYR A 72 9.07 11.39 1.79
C TYR A 72 7.68 11.81 2.26
N ASN A 73 7.43 11.65 3.54
CA ASN A 73 6.23 12.11 4.22
C ASN A 73 6.62 12.78 5.52
N VAL A 74 6.06 13.96 5.77
CA VAL A 74 6.16 14.65 7.05
C VAL A 74 4.81 14.51 7.76
N PRO A 75 4.62 13.46 8.58
CA PRO A 75 3.35 13.23 9.27
C PRO A 75 3.04 14.32 10.29
N LEU A 76 1.84 14.25 10.86
CA LEU A 76 1.45 15.12 11.97
C LEU A 76 2.43 14.94 13.13
N GLN A 77 2.91 16.07 13.66
CA GLN A 77 3.85 16.10 14.77
C GLN A 77 3.11 16.42 16.08
N PRO A 78 3.57 15.87 17.23
CA PRO A 78 4.61 14.84 17.35
C PRO A 78 4.07 13.46 16.97
N VAL A 79 4.87 12.64 16.28
CA VAL A 79 4.49 11.25 15.93
C VAL A 79 4.48 10.33 17.16
N ALA A 80 5.38 10.58 18.12
CA ALA A 80 5.44 9.86 19.39
C ALA A 80 5.04 10.83 20.52
N PRO A 81 4.12 10.47 21.43
CA PRO A 81 3.62 11.37 22.46
C PRO A 81 4.71 12.03 23.32
N ASP A 82 5.75 11.27 23.67
CA ASP A 82 6.82 11.73 24.57
C ASP A 82 7.99 12.43 23.84
N ARG A 83 7.81 12.81 22.58
CA ARG A 83 8.87 13.43 21.79
C ARG A 83 9.06 14.90 22.20
N PRO A 84 10.32 15.36 22.42
CA PRO A 84 10.59 16.77 22.70
C PRO A 84 10.05 17.70 21.61
N GLU A 85 9.54 18.87 21.99
CA GLU A 85 8.95 19.86 21.07
C GLU A 85 9.93 20.33 19.98
N ASN A 86 11.23 20.35 20.29
CA ASN A 86 12.29 20.74 19.37
C ASN A 86 12.73 19.63 18.40
N VAL A 87 12.03 18.48 18.37
CA VAL A 87 12.34 17.36 17.48
C VAL A 87 11.15 17.02 16.60
N GLN A 88 11.35 17.14 15.29
CA GLN A 88 10.36 16.78 14.29
C GLN A 88 10.82 15.55 13.50
N PHE A 89 9.87 14.83 12.90
CA PHE A 89 10.13 13.57 12.20
C PHE A 89 9.62 13.55 10.77
N MET A 90 10.40 12.96 9.91
CA MET A 90 10.06 12.65 8.53
C MET A 90 10.32 11.17 8.27
N TRP A 91 9.41 10.55 7.53
CA TRP A 91 9.61 9.23 6.98
C TRP A 91 10.01 9.35 5.51
N PHE A 92 11.01 8.57 5.11
CA PHE A 92 11.56 8.58 3.76
C PHE A 92 11.70 7.15 3.25
N TYR A 93 11.55 6.94 1.94
CA TYR A 93 11.90 5.69 1.29
C TYR A 93 12.30 5.86 -0.18
N GLY A 94 13.12 4.96 -0.68
CA GLY A 94 13.47 4.86 -2.11
C GLY A 94 13.02 3.53 -2.67
N LEU A 95 12.11 3.54 -3.65
CA LEU A 95 11.52 2.33 -4.24
C LEU A 95 12.54 1.54 -5.09
N HIS A 96 13.49 2.22 -5.71
CA HIS A 96 14.55 1.61 -6.54
C HIS A 96 15.90 1.64 -5.80
N ALA A 97 15.92 1.11 -4.57
CA ALA A 97 17.06 1.25 -3.66
C ALA A 97 18.38 0.61 -4.14
N ASN A 98 18.32 -0.27 -5.14
CA ASN A 98 19.48 -0.90 -5.75
C ASN A 98 20.15 -0.03 -6.85
N ASN A 99 19.51 1.06 -7.28
CA ASN A 99 20.09 1.99 -8.27
C ASN A 99 21.10 2.94 -7.63
N CYS A 100 22.12 3.35 -8.38
CA CYS A 100 23.04 4.39 -7.92
C CYS A 100 22.36 5.77 -7.84
N GLY A 101 22.58 6.48 -6.74
CA GLY A 101 22.13 7.87 -6.57
C GLY A 101 22.86 8.84 -7.48
N THR A 102 22.27 10.02 -7.67
CA THR A 102 22.78 11.13 -8.45
C THR A 102 23.86 11.92 -7.71
N TYR A 103 23.70 12.21 -6.43
CA TYR A 103 24.69 12.94 -5.64
C TYR A 103 25.72 12.00 -5.02
N VAL A 104 25.26 10.97 -4.29
CA VAL A 104 26.17 10.06 -3.57
C VAL A 104 26.80 8.96 -4.41
N LYS A 105 26.33 8.76 -5.66
CA LYS A 105 26.87 7.77 -6.63
C LYS A 105 26.95 6.33 -6.13
N LYS A 106 26.10 5.94 -5.18
CA LYS A 106 26.00 4.58 -4.62
C LYS A 106 24.58 4.05 -4.62
N PRO A 107 24.37 2.72 -4.65
CA PRO A 107 23.08 2.12 -4.32
C PRO A 107 22.61 2.57 -2.93
N MET A 108 21.34 2.93 -2.79
CA MET A 108 20.76 3.32 -1.50
C MET A 108 20.92 2.21 -0.44
N THR A 109 20.89 0.94 -0.85
CA THR A 109 21.16 -0.22 0.02
C THR A 109 22.59 -0.27 0.59
N LYS A 110 23.49 0.59 0.11
CA LYS A 110 24.89 0.74 0.53
C LYS A 110 25.18 2.14 1.11
N CYS A 111 24.14 2.91 1.41
CA CYS A 111 24.26 4.24 1.99
C CYS A 111 24.04 4.20 3.50
N SER A 112 24.84 4.99 4.22
CA SER A 112 24.54 5.42 5.59
C SER A 112 23.36 6.40 5.61
N GLY A 113 22.82 6.69 6.80
CA GLY A 113 21.77 7.70 6.95
C GLY A 113 22.20 9.09 6.47
N GLU A 114 23.45 9.46 6.73
CA GLU A 114 24.02 10.72 6.23
C GLU A 114 24.01 10.78 4.70
N GLU A 115 24.47 9.72 4.03
CA GLU A 115 24.50 9.68 2.57
C GLU A 115 23.10 9.70 1.96
N VAL A 116 22.14 9.02 2.58
CA VAL A 116 20.73 9.11 2.18
C VAL A 116 20.24 10.56 2.26
N MET A 117 20.58 11.27 3.33
CA MET A 117 20.14 12.67 3.51
C MET A 117 20.85 13.63 2.56
N ARG A 118 22.12 13.41 2.25
CA ARG A 118 22.84 14.23 1.25
C ARG A 118 22.19 14.12 -0.14
N GLU A 119 21.82 12.90 -0.55
CA GLU A 119 21.05 12.70 -1.79
C GLU A 119 19.70 13.43 -1.73
N PHE A 120 18.97 13.29 -0.62
CA PHE A 120 17.68 13.95 -0.43
C PHE A 120 17.80 15.48 -0.54
N LEU A 121 18.76 16.08 0.17
CA LEU A 121 18.99 17.52 0.16
C LEU A 121 19.39 18.04 -1.22
N TYR A 122 20.15 17.27 -1.99
CA TYR A 122 20.44 17.58 -3.39
C TYR A 122 19.15 17.69 -4.23
N TYR A 123 18.24 16.73 -4.14
CA TYR A 123 16.95 16.78 -4.84
C TYR A 123 16.01 17.87 -4.30
N CYS A 124 16.15 18.22 -3.03
CA CYS A 124 15.53 19.41 -2.46
C CYS A 124 16.16 20.71 -2.95
N GLY A 125 17.22 20.71 -3.77
CA GLY A 125 17.89 21.93 -4.24
C GLY A 125 18.55 22.72 -3.10
N LEU A 126 19.04 22.01 -2.08
CA LEU A 126 19.69 22.55 -0.87
C LEU A 126 21.16 22.11 -0.80
N GLU A 127 21.80 21.88 -1.94
CA GLU A 127 23.19 21.39 -2.01
C GLU A 127 24.18 22.34 -1.30
N ASP A 128 23.98 23.65 -1.44
CA ASP A 128 24.76 24.71 -0.80
C ASP A 128 24.55 24.81 0.72
N LYS A 129 23.48 24.19 1.24
CA LYS A 129 23.12 24.20 2.66
C LYS A 129 23.32 22.86 3.36
N ILE A 130 23.90 21.87 2.69
CA ILE A 130 24.08 20.53 3.28
C ILE A 130 24.84 20.60 4.60
N ASP A 131 25.96 21.32 4.66
CA ASP A 131 26.79 21.41 5.86
C ASP A 131 26.12 22.20 7.00
N GLU A 132 25.16 23.09 6.68
CA GLU A 132 24.34 23.80 7.65
C GLU A 132 23.25 22.89 8.25
N ILE A 133 22.58 22.10 7.42
CA ILE A 133 21.40 21.32 7.82
C ILE A 133 21.79 19.98 8.46
N MET A 134 22.83 19.32 7.95
CA MET A 134 23.23 17.97 8.38
C MET A 134 23.47 17.82 9.90
N PRO A 135 24.08 18.79 10.62
CA PRO A 135 24.25 18.71 12.07
C PRO A 135 22.94 18.55 12.87
N HIS A 136 21.82 18.99 12.30
CA HIS A 136 20.49 18.91 12.91
C HIS A 136 19.78 17.58 12.63
N ILE A 137 20.31 16.76 11.72
CA ILE A 137 19.65 15.55 11.23
C ILE A 137 20.23 14.30 11.89
N THR A 138 19.35 13.43 12.37
CA THR A 138 19.64 12.01 12.58
C THR A 138 18.81 11.19 11.61
N ALA A 139 19.47 10.36 10.80
CA ALA A 139 18.85 9.53 9.78
C ALA A 139 19.21 8.05 10.01
N ILE A 140 18.19 7.21 10.12
CA ILE A 140 18.34 5.77 10.41
C ILE A 140 17.74 4.98 9.24
N PRO A 141 18.58 4.50 8.30
CA PRO A 141 18.11 3.67 7.20
C PRO A 141 17.89 2.22 7.64
N VAL A 142 16.89 1.58 7.04
CA VAL A 142 16.56 0.17 7.22
C VAL A 142 16.30 -0.45 5.86
N VAL A 143 17.10 -1.46 5.52
CA VAL A 143 16.87 -2.32 4.36
C VAL A 143 15.85 -3.38 4.75
N MET A 144 14.73 -3.46 4.02
CA MET A 144 13.68 -4.43 4.31
C MET A 144 13.52 -5.38 3.12
N PRO A 145 14.13 -6.58 3.15
CA PRO A 145 14.21 -7.46 1.97
C PRO A 145 12.87 -8.00 1.45
N TYR A 146 11.84 -7.98 2.29
CA TYR A 146 10.53 -8.57 2.00
C TYR A 146 9.38 -7.58 2.16
N ILE A 147 9.66 -6.28 2.20
CA ILE A 147 8.63 -5.29 2.50
C ILE A 147 7.53 -5.26 1.42
N THR A 148 7.86 -5.50 0.14
CA THR A 148 6.86 -5.60 -0.95
C THR A 148 6.56 -7.05 -1.35
N SER A 149 6.99 -8.03 -0.54
CA SER A 149 6.77 -9.47 -0.82
C SER A 149 5.31 -9.85 -1.03
N GLN A 150 4.38 -9.10 -0.45
CA GLN A 150 2.93 -9.28 -0.59
C GLN A 150 2.45 -9.08 -2.04
N PHE A 151 3.18 -8.30 -2.83
CA PHE A 151 2.87 -7.98 -4.23
C PHE A 151 3.60 -8.86 -5.24
N MET A 152 4.37 -9.85 -4.79
CA MET A 152 5.03 -10.78 -5.72
C MET A 152 3.98 -11.53 -6.55
N PRO A 153 4.23 -11.76 -7.85
CA PRO A 153 3.32 -12.51 -8.72
C PRO A 153 2.99 -13.87 -8.13
N ARG A 154 1.71 -14.21 -8.12
CA ARG A 154 1.18 -15.40 -7.46
C ARG A 154 0.05 -16.03 -8.23
N LYS A 155 -0.25 -17.29 -7.91
CA LYS A 155 -1.47 -18.02 -8.26
C LYS A 155 -2.42 -18.04 -7.06
N LEU A 156 -3.68 -18.40 -7.31
CA LEU A 156 -4.72 -18.46 -6.28
C LEU A 156 -4.32 -19.37 -5.10
N LYS A 157 -3.71 -20.52 -5.38
CA LYS A 157 -3.28 -21.50 -4.36
C LYS A 157 -1.92 -21.20 -3.71
N ASP A 158 -1.28 -20.08 -4.03
CA ASP A 158 -0.01 -19.73 -3.40
C ASP A 158 -0.20 -19.20 -1.97
N ARG A 159 -1.41 -18.73 -1.64
CA ARG A 159 -1.82 -18.36 -0.28
C ARG A 159 -2.81 -19.39 0.25
N PRO A 160 -2.75 -19.77 1.55
CA PRO A 160 -3.79 -20.58 2.16
C PRO A 160 -5.08 -19.77 2.35
N GLU A 161 -6.23 -20.44 2.38
CA GLU A 161 -7.46 -19.85 2.92
C GLU A 161 -7.31 -19.54 4.42
N VAL A 162 -8.17 -18.68 4.95
CA VAL A 162 -8.17 -18.34 6.40
C VAL A 162 -8.30 -19.61 7.26
N ILE A 163 -9.17 -20.54 6.85
CA ILE A 163 -9.34 -21.85 7.50
C ILE A 163 -9.35 -22.89 6.38
N PRO A 164 -8.19 -23.48 6.06
CA PRO A 164 -8.11 -24.52 5.04
C PRO A 164 -9.04 -25.70 5.32
N ALA A 165 -9.52 -26.35 4.26
CA ALA A 165 -10.48 -27.43 4.36
C ALA A 165 -9.99 -28.55 5.30
N GLY A 166 -10.87 -28.99 6.21
CA GLY A 166 -10.58 -30.05 7.18
C GLY A 166 -9.83 -29.61 8.44
N ASN A 167 -9.32 -28.37 8.52
CA ASN A 167 -8.74 -27.86 9.77
C ASN A 167 -9.84 -27.60 10.82
N LYS A 168 -9.64 -28.12 12.04
CA LYS A 168 -10.58 -27.93 13.16
C LYS A 168 -10.08 -26.95 14.23
N ASN A 169 -8.76 -26.81 14.36
CA ASN A 169 -8.11 -26.00 15.40
C ASN A 169 -6.93 -25.17 14.87
N LEU A 170 -6.83 -24.98 13.54
CA LEU A 170 -5.79 -24.21 12.89
C LEU A 170 -6.38 -23.25 11.86
N ALA A 171 -6.01 -21.97 11.96
CA ALA A 171 -6.35 -20.92 11.01
C ALA A 171 -5.09 -20.10 10.65
N PHE A 172 -5.07 -19.51 9.46
CA PHE A 172 -4.06 -18.57 9.01
C PHE A 172 -4.64 -17.15 9.01
N ILE A 173 -3.86 -16.19 9.49
CA ILE A 173 -4.25 -14.78 9.55
C ILE A 173 -3.13 -13.88 8.99
N GLY A 174 -3.49 -12.67 8.59
CA GLY A 174 -2.57 -11.68 8.05
C GLY A 174 -2.58 -11.61 6.53
N GLN A 175 -1.57 -10.94 5.97
CA GLN A 175 -1.60 -10.45 4.59
C GLN A 175 -1.07 -11.44 3.54
N PHE A 176 -0.73 -12.66 3.95
CA PHE A 176 -0.35 -13.77 3.05
C PHE A 176 -1.44 -14.84 2.97
N VAL A 177 -2.65 -14.51 3.39
CA VAL A 177 -3.83 -15.38 3.37
C VAL A 177 -4.72 -14.99 2.20
N GLU A 178 -5.37 -15.97 1.60
CA GLU A 178 -6.30 -15.75 0.52
C GLU A 178 -7.63 -15.22 1.06
N LEU A 179 -8.05 -14.10 0.49
CA LEU A 179 -9.33 -13.49 0.77
C LEU A 179 -9.83 -12.79 -0.49
N GLU A 180 -10.94 -13.27 -1.01
CA GLU A 180 -11.51 -12.76 -2.26
C GLU A 180 -11.96 -11.30 -2.12
N GLY A 181 -11.62 -10.49 -3.11
CA GLY A 181 -11.99 -9.08 -3.19
C GLY A 181 -11.19 -8.12 -2.29
N ASP A 182 -10.38 -8.61 -1.35
CA ASP A 182 -9.60 -7.78 -0.44
C ASP A 182 -8.20 -7.41 -1.00
N VAL A 183 -7.57 -6.38 -0.44
CA VAL A 183 -6.28 -5.85 -0.86
C VAL A 183 -5.24 -5.90 0.28
N VAL A 184 -4.14 -6.61 0.02
CA VAL A 184 -3.00 -6.72 0.95
C VAL A 184 -2.20 -5.41 1.04
N PHE A 185 -1.20 -5.34 1.92
CA PHE A 185 -0.54 -4.10 2.34
C PHE A 185 -1.47 -3.16 3.12
N THR A 186 -2.51 -3.72 3.74
CA THR A 186 -3.48 -2.99 4.55
C THR A 186 -3.61 -3.59 5.94
N VAL A 187 -3.88 -2.72 6.91
CA VAL A 187 -4.28 -3.16 8.26
C VAL A 187 -5.62 -3.91 8.19
N GLU A 188 -6.52 -3.47 7.31
CA GLU A 188 -7.84 -4.06 7.08
C GLU A 188 -7.77 -5.56 6.83
N THR A 189 -6.96 -6.04 5.87
CA THR A 189 -6.82 -7.49 5.62
C THR A 189 -6.35 -8.26 6.86
N SER A 190 -5.46 -7.66 7.65
CA SER A 190 -4.95 -8.30 8.88
C SER A 190 -6.05 -8.45 9.93
N VAL A 191 -6.86 -7.41 10.12
CA VAL A 191 -8.01 -7.42 11.05
C VAL A 191 -9.10 -8.37 10.55
N ARG A 192 -9.40 -8.33 9.26
CA ARG A 192 -10.46 -9.12 8.63
C ARG A 192 -10.18 -10.61 8.65
N THR A 193 -8.97 -11.02 8.29
CA THR A 193 -8.56 -12.43 8.36
C THR A 193 -8.59 -12.94 9.81
N ALA A 194 -8.18 -12.12 10.79
CA ALA A 194 -8.31 -12.45 12.21
C ALA A 194 -9.77 -12.58 12.66
N MET A 195 -10.65 -11.66 12.25
CA MET A 195 -12.09 -11.70 12.53
C MET A 195 -12.72 -12.99 11.97
N ILE A 196 -12.45 -13.30 10.70
CA ILE A 196 -12.95 -14.52 10.05
C ILE A 196 -12.46 -15.77 10.79
N ALA A 197 -11.17 -15.84 11.13
CA ALA A 197 -10.60 -16.95 11.87
C ALA A 197 -11.30 -17.14 13.23
N VAL A 198 -11.38 -16.09 14.05
CA VAL A 198 -11.98 -16.17 15.39
C VAL A 198 -13.46 -16.53 15.31
N TYR A 199 -14.24 -15.86 14.46
CA TYR A 199 -15.69 -16.06 14.39
C TYR A 199 -16.03 -17.48 13.95
N ARG A 200 -15.37 -18.00 12.91
CA ARG A 200 -15.66 -19.32 12.37
C ARG A 200 -15.11 -20.45 13.26
N MET A 201 -13.90 -20.30 13.81
CA MET A 201 -13.27 -21.33 14.64
C MET A 201 -13.96 -21.50 16.00
N LEU A 202 -14.54 -20.42 16.55
CA LEU A 202 -15.29 -20.45 17.82
C LEU A 202 -16.80 -20.56 17.62
N HIS A 203 -17.27 -20.74 16.38
CA HIS A 203 -18.69 -20.83 16.04
C HIS A 203 -19.52 -19.67 16.60
N LEU A 204 -18.99 -18.44 16.53
CA LEU A 204 -19.71 -17.26 16.98
C LEU A 204 -20.83 -16.93 15.99
N ASP A 205 -22.04 -16.72 16.50
CA ASP A 205 -23.18 -16.28 15.72
C ASP A 205 -23.09 -14.76 15.44
N ARG A 206 -22.14 -14.39 14.59
CA ARG A 206 -21.91 -13.01 14.16
C ARG A 206 -21.56 -12.95 12.68
N PRO A 207 -22.16 -12.03 11.91
CA PRO A 207 -21.83 -11.87 10.51
C PRO A 207 -20.42 -11.29 10.34
N ILE A 208 -19.76 -11.70 9.26
CA ILE A 208 -18.54 -11.05 8.78
C ILE A 208 -18.97 -9.82 8.00
N THR A 209 -18.52 -8.63 8.42
CA THR A 209 -18.78 -7.37 7.70
C THR A 209 -18.32 -7.52 6.24
N PRO A 210 -19.16 -7.27 5.22
CA PRO A 210 -18.75 -7.42 3.82
C PRO A 210 -17.71 -6.38 3.42
N LEU A 211 -16.99 -6.65 2.33
CA LEU A 211 -16.11 -5.67 1.68
C LEU A 211 -16.97 -4.66 0.89
N PHE A 212 -16.59 -3.39 0.90
CA PHE A 212 -17.22 -2.37 0.06
C PHE A 212 -17.03 -2.69 -1.43
N GLN A 213 -18.11 -2.96 -2.19
CA GLN A 213 -18.03 -3.26 -3.63
C GLN A 213 -18.32 -2.03 -4.48
N GLY A 214 -17.50 -0.99 -4.34
CA GLY A 214 -17.62 0.23 -5.14
C GLY A 214 -17.57 -0.02 -6.65
N GLN A 215 -16.93 -1.10 -7.11
CA GLN A 215 -16.87 -1.48 -8.53
C GLN A 215 -18.22 -1.84 -9.14
N TYR A 216 -19.23 -2.15 -8.33
CA TYR A 216 -20.59 -2.45 -8.77
C TYR A 216 -21.56 -1.28 -8.55
N ASP A 217 -21.14 -0.22 -7.85
CA ASP A 217 -21.97 0.97 -7.63
C ASP A 217 -21.82 1.95 -8.81
N ILE A 218 -22.90 2.14 -9.59
CA ILE A 218 -22.89 3.02 -10.76
C ILE A 218 -22.47 4.46 -10.44
N ARG A 219 -22.73 4.93 -9.21
CA ARG A 219 -22.30 6.26 -8.76
C ARG A 219 -20.79 6.32 -8.64
N MET A 220 -20.17 5.27 -8.09
CA MET A 220 -18.72 5.15 -7.95
C MET A 220 -18.05 4.96 -9.31
N VAL A 221 -18.63 4.16 -10.22
CA VAL A 221 -18.14 3.99 -11.59
C VAL A 221 -18.14 5.32 -12.34
N ASN A 222 -19.21 6.12 -12.22
CA ASN A 222 -19.29 7.45 -12.82
C ASN A 222 -18.25 8.42 -12.24
N VAL A 223 -18.04 8.41 -10.92
CA VAL A 223 -16.98 9.21 -10.28
C VAL A 223 -15.62 8.78 -10.82
N ALA A 224 -15.32 7.47 -10.85
CA ALA A 224 -14.05 6.95 -11.35
C ALA A 224 -13.78 7.35 -12.81
N LEU A 225 -14.79 7.22 -13.69
CA LEU A 225 -14.68 7.62 -15.10
C LEU A 225 -14.34 9.12 -15.24
N LYS A 226 -15.08 9.97 -14.54
CA LYS A 226 -14.86 11.42 -14.54
C LYS A 226 -13.47 11.82 -14.04
N THR A 227 -13.04 11.21 -12.95
CA THR A 227 -11.70 11.44 -12.38
C THR A 227 -10.60 11.00 -13.33
N LEU A 228 -10.70 9.81 -13.92
CA LEU A 228 -9.70 9.30 -14.88
C LEU A 228 -9.58 10.18 -16.13
N LEU A 229 -10.68 10.79 -16.57
CA LEU A 229 -10.70 11.70 -17.71
C LEU A 229 -10.37 13.15 -17.34
N GLY A 230 -10.28 13.49 -16.04
CA GLY A 230 -10.10 14.86 -15.57
C GLY A 230 -11.27 15.78 -15.93
N LYS A 231 -12.50 15.26 -15.94
CA LYS A 231 -13.70 15.96 -16.42
C LYS A 231 -14.86 15.89 -15.43
N ASP A 232 -15.57 16.99 -15.25
CA ASP A 232 -16.82 17.02 -14.46
C ASP A 232 -18.04 16.53 -15.24
N LYS A 233 -17.99 16.60 -16.58
CA LYS A 233 -19.06 16.21 -17.49
C LYS A 233 -18.49 15.32 -18.59
N ILE A 234 -19.24 14.27 -18.92
CA ILE A 234 -18.89 13.30 -19.97
C ILE A 234 -19.58 13.71 -21.26
N GLU A 235 -18.83 13.70 -22.36
CA GLU A 235 -19.32 14.00 -23.71
C GLU A 235 -19.33 12.73 -24.58
N VAL A 236 -19.99 12.76 -25.72
CA VAL A 236 -20.04 11.62 -26.66
C VAL A 236 -18.64 11.24 -27.15
N SER A 237 -17.75 12.23 -27.29
CA SER A 237 -16.34 12.06 -27.66
C SER A 237 -15.53 11.26 -26.65
N ASP A 238 -15.98 11.17 -25.39
CA ASP A 238 -15.32 10.42 -24.32
C ASP A 238 -15.71 8.94 -24.30
N LEU A 239 -16.78 8.57 -25.01
CA LEU A 239 -17.24 7.19 -25.07
C LEU A 239 -16.41 6.39 -26.09
N PRO A 240 -16.21 5.08 -25.85
CA PRO A 240 -15.61 4.20 -26.84
C PRO A 240 -16.35 4.27 -28.18
N LYS A 241 -15.60 4.30 -29.29
CA LYS A 241 -16.20 4.27 -30.64
C LYS A 241 -16.98 2.97 -30.83
N VAL A 242 -18.27 3.11 -31.13
CA VAL A 242 -19.14 1.97 -31.41
C VAL A 242 -19.00 1.57 -32.89
N ASN A 243 -18.67 0.31 -33.16
CA ASN A 243 -18.72 -0.24 -34.51
C ASN A 243 -20.18 -0.65 -34.83
N PRO A 244 -20.86 -0.01 -35.80
CA PRO A 244 -22.25 -0.31 -36.11
C PRO A 244 -22.48 -1.78 -36.49
N LEU A 245 -21.49 -2.43 -37.12
CA LEU A 245 -21.57 -3.85 -37.50
C LEU A 245 -21.52 -4.80 -36.30
N LYS A 246 -21.01 -4.33 -35.16
CA LYS A 246 -20.93 -5.10 -33.91
C LYS A 246 -22.02 -4.73 -32.91
N LEU A 247 -22.94 -3.81 -33.25
CA LEU A 247 -23.94 -3.31 -32.31
C LEU A 247 -24.77 -4.44 -31.66
N PRO A 248 -25.28 -5.47 -32.38
CA PRO A 248 -25.99 -6.57 -31.73
C PRO A 248 -25.13 -7.32 -30.71
N GLN A 249 -23.86 -7.57 -31.05
CA GLN A 249 -22.90 -8.22 -30.14
C GLN A 249 -22.66 -7.36 -28.90
N THR A 250 -22.42 -6.05 -29.08
CA THR A 250 -22.21 -5.10 -27.98
C THR A 250 -23.43 -5.04 -27.04
N MET A 251 -24.65 -5.11 -27.57
CA MET A 251 -25.86 -5.17 -26.73
C MET A 251 -25.90 -6.44 -25.87
N HIS A 252 -25.52 -7.60 -26.44
CA HIS A 252 -25.39 -8.84 -25.66
C HIS A 252 -24.30 -8.75 -24.60
N GLU A 253 -23.15 -8.15 -24.92
CA GLU A 253 -22.06 -7.92 -23.96
C GLU A 253 -22.51 -7.03 -22.79
N ILE A 254 -23.25 -5.96 -23.06
CA ILE A 254 -23.81 -5.07 -22.03
C ILE A 254 -24.79 -5.83 -21.13
N VAL A 255 -25.73 -6.58 -21.70
CA VAL A 255 -26.69 -7.38 -20.91
C VAL A 255 -25.97 -8.41 -20.05
N ASN A 256 -24.97 -9.11 -20.61
CA ASN A 256 -24.16 -10.06 -19.86
C ASN A 256 -23.39 -9.38 -18.73
N ALA A 257 -22.80 -8.21 -18.97
CA ALA A 257 -22.08 -7.45 -17.95
C ALA A 257 -23.02 -7.01 -16.81
N ILE A 258 -24.21 -6.51 -17.12
CA ILE A 258 -25.22 -6.11 -16.11
C ILE A 258 -25.65 -7.32 -15.28
N ASN A 259 -25.90 -8.46 -15.91
CA ASN A 259 -26.34 -9.67 -15.22
C ASN A 259 -25.24 -10.36 -14.39
N GLN A 260 -23.96 -10.02 -14.63
CA GLN A 260 -22.82 -10.48 -13.81
C GLN A 260 -22.62 -9.65 -12.54
N ILE A 261 -23.29 -8.50 -12.41
CA ILE A 261 -23.22 -7.69 -11.20
C ILE A 261 -23.90 -8.47 -10.06
N PRO A 262 -23.18 -8.77 -8.96
CA PRO A 262 -23.78 -9.49 -7.85
C PRO A 262 -24.89 -8.66 -7.20
N PRO A 263 -25.90 -9.29 -6.58
CA PRO A 263 -26.90 -8.59 -5.79
C PRO A 263 -26.23 -7.71 -4.74
N VAL A 264 -26.77 -6.51 -4.51
CA VAL A 264 -26.23 -5.57 -3.52
C VAL A 264 -26.21 -6.26 -2.16
N PRO A 265 -25.02 -6.49 -1.55
CA PRO A 265 -24.96 -6.82 -0.14
C PRO A 265 -25.55 -5.63 0.61
N GLU A 266 -26.42 -5.84 1.59
CA GLU A 266 -26.83 -4.76 2.49
C GLU A 266 -25.55 -4.24 3.20
N TYR A 267 -24.90 -3.22 2.64
CA TYR A 267 -23.62 -2.68 3.13
C TYR A 267 -23.69 -2.17 4.56
N TYR A 268 -24.92 -1.86 4.97
CA TYR A 268 -25.31 -1.38 6.27
C TYR A 268 -26.75 -1.83 6.51
N SER A 269 -27.04 -3.14 6.56
CA SER A 269 -28.22 -3.49 7.35
C SER A 269 -27.90 -3.17 8.79
N GLU A 270 -28.26 -1.95 9.18
CA GLU A 270 -28.96 -1.80 10.46
C GLU A 270 -29.89 -2.99 10.57
N ARG A 271 -29.64 -3.76 11.64
CA ARG A 271 -30.39 -4.95 12.03
C ARG A 271 -31.81 -4.88 11.48
N LYS A 272 -32.15 -5.80 10.57
CA LYS A 272 -33.49 -6.38 10.67
C LYS A 272 -33.48 -7.24 11.92
N GLU A 273 -33.62 -6.57 13.06
CA GLU A 273 -34.20 -7.16 14.26
C GLU A 273 -35.59 -7.61 13.84
N ASN A 274 -35.70 -8.90 13.49
CA ASN A 274 -36.98 -9.55 13.40
C ASN A 274 -36.98 -10.68 14.43
N ASN A 275 -37.92 -10.49 15.36
CA ASN A 275 -38.44 -11.40 16.38
C ASN A 275 -38.55 -12.85 15.91
#